data_AF-A0A5A9PYS4-F1
#
_entry.id   AF-A0A5A9PYS4-F1
#
_cell.length_a   1.000
_cell.length_b   1.000
_cell.length_c   1.000
_cell.angle_alpha   90.00
_cell.angle_beta   90.00
_cell.angle_gamma   90.00
#
_symmetry.space_group_name_H-M   'P 1'
#
loop_
_entity.id
_entity.type
_entity.pdbx_description
1 polymer ?
#
loop_
_entity_poly.entity_id
_entity_poly.type
_entity_poly.pdbx_seq_one_letter_code
_entity_poly.pdbx_strand_id
1 'polypeptide(L)'
;MEGDFTRALPVGTEKTATFSSGRTRRFREFVSLPLEQRRFCVDCQLLIFPEEWQTHEKHKRLSEDVTVQRLRRPSLLLCPLENKKSNAQYLFADRSCHFLLDMLAGLGFQKILCMGTPRLHECIKFQNMDDKRHTMQSLLLDIDYR
;
A
#
# COMPACT_ATOMS: atom_id res chain seq x y z
N MET A 1 -26.04 13.55 44.97
CA MET A 1 -26.57 14.33 43.84
C MET A 1 -25.47 15.28 43.42
N GLU A 2 -24.46 14.81 42.68
CA GLU A 2 -24.47 14.43 41.24
C GLU A 2 -24.58 15.63 40.29
N GLY A 3 -23.66 15.69 39.31
CA GLY A 3 -23.61 16.64 38.19
C GLY A 3 -22.39 17.56 38.25
N ASP A 4 -21.18 17.16 37.82
CA ASP A 4 -20.73 16.91 36.44
C ASP A 4 -20.73 18.18 35.56
N PHE A 5 -19.54 18.68 35.17
CA PHE A 5 -19.03 18.47 33.80
C PHE A 5 -17.68 19.16 33.66
N THR A 6 -16.65 18.32 33.58
CA THR A 6 -15.27 18.67 33.33
C THR A 6 -15.10 19.51 32.06
N ARG A 7 -14.31 20.57 32.23
CA ARG A 7 -13.74 21.47 31.23
C ARG A 7 -13.17 20.67 30.05
N ALA A 8 -13.69 20.91 28.85
CA ALA A 8 -13.23 20.30 27.60
C ALA A 8 -11.74 20.57 27.39
N LEU A 9 -10.95 19.49 27.29
CA LEU A 9 -9.59 19.54 26.77
C LEU A 9 -9.64 19.55 25.24
N PRO A 10 -8.79 20.33 24.56
CA PRO A 10 -8.77 20.39 23.11
C PRO A 10 -8.35 19.03 22.54
N VAL A 11 -9.13 18.58 21.54
CA VAL A 11 -8.87 17.42 20.69
C VAL A 11 -7.44 17.50 20.18
N GLY A 12 -6.63 16.52 20.57
CA GLY A 12 -5.26 16.38 20.12
C GLY A 12 -5.23 16.29 18.60
N THR A 13 -4.51 17.22 17.98
CA THR A 13 -4.10 17.14 16.59
C THR A 13 -3.43 15.80 16.36
N GLU A 14 -4.06 14.93 15.57
CA GLU A 14 -3.43 13.74 15.02
C GLU A 14 -2.20 14.19 14.24
N LYS A 15 -1.03 14.03 14.85
CA LYS A 15 0.24 14.22 14.18
C LYS A 15 0.36 13.10 13.16
N THR A 16 -0.05 13.38 11.94
CA THR A 16 0.24 12.54 10.78
C THR A 16 1.75 12.43 10.72
N ALA A 17 2.29 11.24 10.98
CA ALA A 17 3.71 10.98 10.86
C ALA A 17 4.15 11.32 9.43
N THR A 18 4.81 12.46 9.25
CA THR A 18 5.37 12.86 7.96
C THR A 18 6.64 12.07 7.72
N PHE A 19 6.47 10.85 7.19
CA PHE A 19 7.56 9.96 6.82
C PHE A 19 7.80 10.03 5.29
N SER A 20 8.99 10.51 4.90
CA SER A 20 9.51 10.70 3.54
C SER A 20 8.63 11.50 2.56
N SER A 21 8.90 12.80 2.45
CA SER A 21 8.19 13.73 1.55
C SER A 21 8.38 13.44 0.05
N GLY A 22 9.51 12.86 -0.36
CA GLY A 22 9.85 12.65 -1.78
C GLY A 22 9.06 11.53 -2.48
N ARG A 23 9.03 10.32 -1.90
CA ARG A 23 8.38 9.14 -2.51
C ARG A 23 6.86 9.29 -2.58
N THR A 24 6.27 9.77 -1.49
CA THR A 24 4.83 10.06 -1.43
C THR A 24 4.42 11.12 -2.45
N ARG A 25 5.26 12.14 -2.67
CA ARG A 25 5.03 13.17 -3.67
C ARG A 25 5.05 12.59 -5.09
N ARG A 26 6.11 11.84 -5.43
CA ARG A 26 6.26 11.20 -6.74
C ARG A 26 5.08 10.26 -7.04
N PHE A 27 4.63 9.46 -6.08
CA PHE A 27 3.47 8.59 -6.26
C PHE A 27 2.19 9.39 -6.56
N ARG A 28 1.93 10.48 -5.83
CA ARG A 28 0.75 11.33 -6.06
C ARG A 28 0.79 11.99 -7.44
N GLU A 29 1.94 12.52 -7.83
CA GLU A 29 2.15 13.11 -9.16
C GLU A 29 1.90 12.06 -10.25
N PHE A 30 2.42 10.84 -10.09
CA PHE A 30 2.20 9.75 -11.03
C PHE A 30 0.71 9.36 -11.16
N VAL A 31 0.00 9.25 -10.03
CA VAL A 31 -1.45 8.95 -10.01
C VAL A 31 -2.26 10.06 -10.69
N SER A 32 -1.78 11.31 -10.68
CA SER A 32 -2.45 12.43 -11.35
C SER A 32 -2.28 12.45 -12.87
N LEU A 33 -1.30 11.70 -13.42
CA LEU A 33 -1.10 11.62 -14.87
C LEU A 33 -2.30 10.96 -15.57
N PRO A 34 -2.58 11.32 -16.83
CA PRO A 34 -3.49 10.57 -17.70
C PRO A 34 -3.07 9.10 -17.82
N LEU A 35 -4.03 8.20 -18.05
CA LEU A 35 -3.77 6.76 -18.08
C LEU A 35 -2.71 6.38 -19.12
N GLU A 36 -2.75 7.04 -20.27
CA GLU A 36 -1.87 6.83 -21.43
C GLU A 36 -0.41 7.19 -21.11
N GLN A 37 -0.21 8.07 -20.11
CA GLN A 37 1.11 8.51 -19.67
C GLN A 37 1.66 7.67 -18.51
N ARG A 38 0.82 6.85 -17.86
CA ARG A 38 1.27 5.97 -16.77
C ARG A 38 1.96 4.75 -17.35
N ARG A 39 3.27 4.65 -17.10
CA ARG A 39 4.08 3.49 -17.51
C ARG A 39 4.73 2.85 -16.29
N PHE A 40 4.82 1.52 -16.32
CA PHE A 40 5.57 0.74 -15.35
C PHE A 40 6.66 -0.03 -16.08
N CYS A 41 7.90 0.11 -15.60
CA CYS A 41 9.05 -0.63 -16.10
C CYS A 41 9.17 -1.94 -15.32
N VAL A 42 9.03 -3.08 -15.99
CA VAL A 42 9.14 -4.42 -15.40
C VAL A 42 10.59 -4.74 -15.03
N ASP A 43 11.57 -4.28 -15.82
CA ASP A 43 12.97 -4.58 -15.54
C ASP A 43 13.48 -3.81 -14.31
N CYS A 44 13.10 -2.53 -14.19
CA CYS A 44 13.51 -1.69 -13.07
C CYS A 44 12.55 -1.77 -11.87
N GLN A 45 11.34 -2.29 -12.06
CA GLN A 45 10.27 -2.34 -11.05
C GLN A 45 9.86 -0.93 -10.57
N LEU A 46 9.73 0.02 -11.50
CA LEU A 46 9.49 1.44 -11.22
C LEU A 46 8.32 2.03 -12.01
N LEU A 47 7.63 2.99 -11.40
CA LEU A 47 6.70 3.91 -12.06
C LEU A 47 7.49 4.95 -12.84
N ILE A 48 7.23 5.07 -14.14
CA ILE A 48 8.02 5.86 -15.09
C ILE A 48 7.22 7.08 -15.54
N PHE A 49 7.80 8.26 -15.35
CA PHE A 49 7.24 9.53 -15.80
C PHE A 49 7.55 9.80 -17.28
N PRO A 50 6.81 10.69 -17.95
CA PRO A 50 7.07 11.07 -19.34
C PRO A 50 8.51 11.48 -19.64
N GLU A 51 9.15 12.19 -18.71
CA GLU A 51 10.53 12.67 -18.84
C GLU A 51 11.56 11.52 -18.81
N GLU A 52 11.18 10.36 -18.29
CA GLU A 52 12.03 9.18 -18.12
C GLU A 52 11.80 8.13 -19.22
N TRP A 53 10.96 8.39 -20.21
CA TRP A 53 10.66 7.39 -21.25
C TRP A 53 11.88 7.02 -22.09
N GLN A 54 12.75 7.99 -22.40
CA GLN A 54 13.94 7.74 -23.21
C GLN A 54 14.95 6.83 -22.50
N THR A 55 15.12 7.00 -21.18
CA THR A 55 16.04 6.16 -20.38
C THR A 55 15.50 4.74 -20.18
N HIS A 56 14.20 4.52 -20.40
CA HIS A 56 13.52 3.23 -20.29
C HIS A 56 13.07 2.64 -21.64
N GLU A 57 13.49 3.20 -22.78
CA GLU A 57 13.04 2.77 -24.10
C GLU A 57 13.36 1.30 -24.40
N LYS A 58 14.53 0.84 -23.93
CA LYS A 58 15.00 -0.54 -24.11
C LYS A 58 14.48 -1.51 -23.05
N HIS A 59 13.77 -1.02 -22.03
CA HIS A 59 13.25 -1.85 -20.95
C HIS A 59 11.86 -2.37 -21.26
N LYS A 60 11.53 -3.52 -20.67
CA LYS A 60 10.19 -4.09 -20.74
C LYS A 60 9.20 -3.21 -19.99
N ARG A 61 8.22 -2.68 -20.73
CA ARG A 61 7.04 -2.02 -20.16
C ARG A 61 5.98 -3.07 -19.83
N LEU A 62 5.20 -2.84 -18.78
CA LEU A 62 3.94 -3.55 -18.57
C LEU A 62 3.03 -3.36 -19.80
N SER A 63 2.54 -4.46 -20.36
CA SER A 63 1.69 -4.46 -21.56
C SER A 63 0.32 -3.82 -21.30
N GLU A 64 -0.19 -4.00 -20.11
CA GLU A 64 -1.49 -3.53 -19.66
C GLU A 64 -1.43 -2.15 -19.01
N ASP A 65 -2.59 -1.50 -18.89
CA ASP A 65 -2.70 -0.19 -18.28
C ASP A 65 -2.41 -0.19 -16.77
N VAL A 66 -1.75 0.87 -16.32
CA VAL A 66 -1.42 1.12 -14.90
C VAL A 66 -2.55 1.94 -14.26
N THR A 67 -3.67 1.27 -13.97
CA THR A 67 -4.81 1.90 -13.31
C THR A 67 -4.57 2.12 -11.82
N VAL A 68 -5.33 3.03 -11.20
CA VAL A 68 -5.26 3.27 -9.74
C VAL A 68 -5.61 2.00 -8.96
N GLN A 69 -6.49 1.14 -9.48
CA GLN A 69 -6.84 -0.12 -8.82
C GLN A 69 -5.65 -1.08 -8.76
N ARG A 70 -4.80 -1.12 -9.80
CA ARG A 70 -3.57 -1.91 -9.77
C ARG A 70 -2.52 -1.35 -8.84
N LEU A 71 -2.38 -0.02 -8.81
CA LEU A 71 -1.45 0.67 -7.90
C LEU A 71 -1.79 0.44 -6.42
N ARG A 72 -3.04 0.05 -6.12
CA ARG A 72 -3.45 -0.37 -4.77
C ARG A 72 -3.06 -1.81 -4.44
N ARG A 73 -2.73 -2.67 -5.43
CA ARG A 73 -2.16 -4.02 -5.25
C ARG A 73 -0.70 -4.11 -5.75
N PRO A 74 0.27 -3.42 -5.11
CA PRO A 74 1.68 -3.51 -5.48
C PRO A 74 2.20 -4.96 -5.59
N SER A 75 1.77 -5.87 -4.72
CA SER A 75 2.19 -7.28 -4.74
C SER A 75 1.75 -8.11 -5.97
N LEU A 76 0.89 -7.55 -6.82
CA LEU A 76 0.53 -8.12 -8.13
C LEU A 76 1.22 -7.41 -9.29
N LEU A 77 1.78 -6.22 -9.03
CA LEU A 77 2.52 -5.42 -10.01
C LEU A 77 4.03 -5.69 -9.93
N LEU A 78 4.56 -5.81 -8.71
CA LEU A 78 5.96 -6.05 -8.43
C LEU A 78 6.26 -7.55 -8.49
N CYS A 79 7.36 -7.89 -9.15
CA CYS A 79 7.93 -9.22 -9.09
C CYS A 79 8.49 -9.47 -7.67
N PRO A 80 8.18 -10.63 -7.05
CA PRO A 80 8.76 -11.00 -5.77
C PRO A 80 10.29 -11.03 -5.82
N LEU A 81 10.94 -10.54 -4.77
CA LEU A 81 12.39 -10.66 -4.63
C LEU A 81 12.75 -12.10 -4.24
N GLU A 82 13.23 -12.87 -5.21
CA GLU A 82 13.74 -14.22 -5.01
C GLU A 82 15.28 -14.21 -4.93
N ASN A 83 15.84 -13.63 -3.86
CA ASN A 83 17.27 -13.75 -3.59
C ASN A 83 17.50 -14.44 -2.24
N LYS A 84 17.69 -15.77 -2.29
CA LYS A 84 17.85 -16.67 -1.14
C LYS A 84 18.87 -16.25 -0.08
N LYS A 85 19.77 -15.30 -0.36
CA LYS A 85 20.80 -14.81 0.57
C LYS A 85 20.46 -13.49 1.28
N SER A 86 19.49 -12.69 0.79
CA SER A 86 19.18 -11.37 1.36
C SER A 86 17.70 -11.05 1.45
N ASN A 87 16.87 -11.53 0.52
CA ASN A 87 15.43 -11.27 0.50
C ASN A 87 14.69 -12.54 0.08
N ALA A 88 13.77 -12.99 0.92
CA ALA A 88 12.90 -14.13 0.63
C ALA A 88 11.44 -13.69 0.73
N GLN A 89 10.91 -13.14 -0.37
CA GLN A 89 9.55 -12.63 -0.41
C GLN A 89 8.57 -13.73 -0.80
N TYR A 90 8.02 -14.43 0.19
CA TYR A 90 6.92 -15.37 -0.01
C TYR A 90 5.60 -14.66 0.19
N LEU A 91 4.86 -14.49 -0.90
CA LEU A 91 3.58 -13.81 -0.88
C LEU A 91 2.47 -14.79 -0.54
N PHE A 92 1.57 -14.40 0.37
CA PHE A 92 0.37 -15.18 0.68
C PHE A 92 -0.48 -15.41 -0.57
N ALA A 93 -1.09 -16.59 -0.68
CA ALA A 93 -2.16 -16.82 -1.63
C ALA A 93 -3.41 -16.03 -1.22
N ASP A 94 -4.24 -15.64 -2.19
CA ASP A 94 -5.45 -14.84 -1.92
C ASP A 94 -6.39 -15.48 -0.89
N ARG A 95 -6.55 -16.80 -0.95
CA ARG A 95 -7.37 -17.54 0.03
C ARG A 95 -6.82 -17.40 1.45
N SER A 96 -5.51 -17.44 1.62
CA SER A 96 -4.86 -17.27 2.92
C SER A 96 -5.01 -15.84 3.43
N CYS A 97 -4.90 -14.84 2.55
CA CYS A 97 -5.15 -13.44 2.94
C CYS A 97 -6.57 -13.23 3.45
N HIS A 98 -7.59 -13.72 2.74
CA HIS A 98 -8.98 -13.58 3.17
C HIS A 98 -9.23 -14.30 4.50
N PHE A 99 -8.72 -15.54 4.64
CA PHE A 99 -8.84 -16.27 5.90
C PHE A 99 -8.22 -15.50 7.08
N LEU A 100 -7.01 -14.96 6.91
CA LEU A 100 -6.35 -14.15 7.94
C LEU A 100 -7.13 -12.87 8.25
N LEU A 101 -7.67 -12.21 7.23
CA LEU A 101 -8.44 -10.99 7.38
C LEU A 101 -9.73 -11.23 8.17
N ASP A 102 -10.49 -12.27 7.80
CA ASP A 102 -11.71 -12.66 8.49
C ASP A 102 -11.43 -13.07 9.95
N MET A 103 -10.32 -13.77 10.18
CA MET A 103 -9.89 -14.16 11.53
C MET A 103 -9.53 -12.93 12.39
N LEU A 104 -8.78 -11.97 11.84
CA LEU A 104 -8.44 -10.72 12.53
C LEU A 104 -9.69 -9.88 12.83
N ALA A 105 -10.61 -9.78 11.87
CA ALA A 105 -11.87 -9.07 12.04
C ALA A 105 -12.79 -9.75 13.08
N GLY A 106 -12.90 -11.08 13.05
CA GLY A 106 -13.69 -11.87 14.00
C GLY A 106 -13.16 -11.78 15.43
N LEU A 107 -11.85 -11.59 15.61
CA LEU A 107 -11.24 -11.30 16.92
C LEU A 107 -11.38 -9.83 17.35
N GLY A 108 -11.93 -8.97 16.50
CA GLY A 108 -12.17 -7.55 16.82
C GLY A 108 -10.92 -6.67 16.78
N PHE A 109 -9.84 -7.11 16.11
CA PHE A 109 -8.65 -6.26 15.95
C PHE A 109 -8.92 -5.08 15.03
N GLN A 110 -8.52 -3.88 15.45
CA GLN A 110 -8.74 -2.65 14.68
C GLN A 110 -7.45 -2.04 14.13
N LYS A 111 -6.28 -2.41 14.68
CA LYS A 111 -4.97 -1.87 14.31
C LYS A 111 -4.00 -3.02 14.11
N ILE A 112 -3.52 -3.19 12.88
CA ILE A 112 -2.62 -4.27 12.48
C ILE A 112 -1.27 -3.70 12.05
N LEU A 113 -0.22 -4.19 12.68
CA LEU A 113 1.15 -3.96 12.23
C LEU A 113 1.55 -5.11 11.30
N CYS A 114 1.60 -4.85 10.00
CA CYS A 114 2.02 -5.81 8.99
C CYS A 114 3.55 -5.78 8.88
N MET A 115 4.23 -6.78 9.42
CA MET A 115 5.69 -6.95 9.27
C MET A 115 5.97 -7.85 8.08
N GLY A 116 6.61 -7.36 7.02
CA GLY A 116 6.98 -8.16 5.84
C GLY A 116 5.79 -8.88 5.16
N THR A 117 4.59 -8.33 5.28
CA THR A 117 3.32 -8.93 4.82
C THR A 117 2.55 -8.00 3.90
N PRO A 118 3.15 -7.60 2.75
CA PRO A 118 2.57 -6.60 1.86
C PRO A 118 1.18 -7.02 1.34
N ARG A 119 0.98 -8.30 0.99
CA ARG A 119 -0.33 -8.78 0.51
C ARG A 119 -1.46 -8.64 1.53
N LEU A 120 -1.19 -8.96 2.79
CA LEU A 120 -2.21 -8.82 3.84
C LEU A 120 -2.50 -7.33 4.10
N HIS A 121 -1.47 -6.48 4.10
CA HIS A 121 -1.63 -5.04 4.21
C HIS A 121 -2.53 -4.48 3.11
N GLU A 122 -2.28 -4.87 1.85
CA GLU A 122 -3.09 -4.50 0.69
C GLU A 122 -4.55 -4.96 0.86
N CYS A 123 -4.78 -6.23 1.22
CA CYS A 123 -6.13 -6.77 1.46
C CYS A 123 -6.91 -5.97 2.51
N ILE A 124 -6.27 -5.59 3.63
CA ILE A 124 -6.89 -4.72 4.65
C ILE A 124 -7.28 -3.36 4.05
N LYS A 125 -6.39 -2.73 3.26
CA LYS A 125 -6.69 -1.45 2.61
C LYS A 125 -7.86 -1.56 1.63
N PHE A 126 -7.93 -2.63 0.85
CA PHE A 126 -9.04 -2.88 -0.08
C PHE A 126 -10.36 -3.09 0.64
N GLN A 127 -10.38 -3.92 1.69
CA GLN A 127 -11.61 -4.17 2.46
C GLN A 127 -12.21 -2.88 3.01
N ASN A 128 -11.38 -1.98 3.54
CA ASN A 128 -11.84 -0.68 4.06
C ASN A 128 -12.47 0.23 2.99
N MET A 129 -12.17 -0.01 1.71
CA MET A 129 -12.80 0.72 0.62
C MET A 129 -14.21 0.20 0.30
N ASP A 130 -14.38 -1.13 0.40
CA ASP A 130 -15.63 -1.81 0.08
C ASP A 130 -16.61 -1.78 1.28
N ASP A 131 -16.12 -1.96 2.51
CA ASP A 131 -16.89 -1.90 3.74
C ASP A 131 -16.33 -0.84 4.71
N LYS A 132 -17.05 0.28 4.81
CA LYS A 132 -16.71 1.39 5.69
C LYS A 132 -17.20 1.21 7.14
N ARG A 133 -17.99 0.18 7.44
CA ARG A 133 -18.56 -0.01 8.78
C ARG A 133 -17.54 -0.63 9.75
N HIS A 134 -16.59 -1.40 9.23
CA HIS A 134 -15.56 -2.08 10.02
C HIS A 134 -14.15 -1.81 9.44
N THR A 135 -13.72 -0.55 9.52
CA THR A 135 -12.39 -0.18 9.00
C THR A 135 -11.27 -0.63 9.94
N MET A 136 -10.33 -1.40 9.40
CA MET A 136 -9.13 -1.84 10.11
C MET A 136 -7.92 -1.00 9.68
N GLN A 137 -7.25 -0.35 10.62
CA GLN A 137 -6.01 0.38 10.34
C GLN A 137 -4.87 -0.60 10.15
N SER A 138 -4.04 -0.37 9.14
CA SER A 138 -2.85 -1.16 8.87
C SER A 138 -1.64 -0.28 8.59
N LEU A 139 -0.48 -0.69 9.09
CA LEU A 139 0.84 -0.11 8.82
C LEU A 139 1.76 -1.23 8.34
N LEU A 140 2.42 -1.04 7.20
CA LEU A 140 3.41 -1.99 6.67
C LEU A 140 4.81 -1.54 7.07
N LEU A 141 5.55 -2.43 7.73
CA LEU A 141 6.98 -2.32 7.92
C LEU A 141 7.65 -3.41 7.09
N ASP A 142 8.41 -3.00 6.09
CA ASP A 142 9.09 -3.88 5.15
C ASP A 142 10.53 -3.39 4.90
N ILE A 143 11.42 -4.33 4.61
CA ILE A 143 12.79 -4.05 4.17
C ILE A 143 12.82 -3.73 2.67
N ASP A 144 11.88 -4.27 1.91
CA ASP A 144 11.68 -3.87 0.51
C ASP A 144 11.19 -2.42 0.46
N TYR A 145 11.97 -1.56 -0.19
CA TYR A 145 11.72 -0.12 -0.25
C TYR A 145 10.77 0.30 -1.37
N ARG A 146 10.43 -0.65 -2.26
CA ARG A 146 9.65 -0.45 -3.48
C ARG A 146 8.16 -0.27 -3.22
#